data_AF-A0A2A2K4P1-F1
#
_entry.id   AF-A0A2A2K4P1-F1
#
_cell.length_a   1.000
_cell.length_b   1.000
_cell.length_c   1.000
_cell.angle_alpha   90.00
_cell.angle_beta   90.00
_cell.angle_gamma   90.00
#
_symmetry.space_group_name_H-M   'P 1'
#
loop_
_entity.id
_entity.type
_entity.pdbx_description
1 polymer ?
#
loop_
_entity_poly.entity_id
_entity_poly.type
_entity_poly.pdbx_seq_one_letter_code
_entity_poly.pdbx_strand_id
1 'polypeptide(L)'
;MQALDLEAGDGVGLRFNELAGQSPGQVLLALRMRHACQLLKAGNTVEQVGAQAGYQSVAAFTRAFAKAVGVQPGAYRKQHEGRVG
;
A
#
# COMPACT_ATOMS: atom_id res chain seq x y z
N MET A 1 -19.46 -6.00 46.00
CA MET A 1 -18.05 -6.45 46.05
C MET A 1 -17.81 -7.20 44.75
N GLN A 2 -17.60 -6.45 43.66
CA GLN A 2 -16.31 -6.25 42.94
C GLN A 2 -15.91 -7.52 42.14
N ALA A 3 -15.61 -7.50 40.84
CA ALA A 3 -15.23 -6.41 39.96
C ALA A 3 -15.72 -6.66 38.52
N LEU A 4 -16.18 -5.57 37.88
CA LEU A 4 -16.09 -5.39 36.43
C LEU A 4 -14.59 -5.25 36.12
N ASP A 5 -13.96 -6.30 35.58
CA ASP A 5 -12.65 -6.20 34.94
C ASP A 5 -12.86 -6.19 33.43
N LEU A 6 -13.48 -5.10 32.98
CA LEU A 6 -13.42 -4.65 31.60
C LEU A 6 -12.20 -3.73 31.53
N GLU A 7 -11.09 -4.18 30.96
CA GLU A 7 -10.08 -3.34 30.29
C GLU A 7 -9.17 -4.28 29.43
N ALA A 8 -9.78 -5.05 28.51
CA ALA A 8 -9.03 -5.64 27.40
C ALA A 8 -8.72 -4.52 26.39
N GLY A 9 -7.63 -3.81 26.65
CA GLY A 9 -7.09 -2.77 25.79
C GLY A 9 -6.44 -3.34 24.53
N ASP A 10 -7.23 -3.83 23.56
CA ASP A 10 -6.69 -4.36 22.29
C ASP A 10 -7.70 -4.40 21.11
N GLY A 11 -8.82 -3.67 21.21
CA GLY A 11 -9.98 -3.85 20.33
C GLY A 11 -9.95 -3.26 18.91
N VAL A 12 -8.83 -2.72 18.41
CA VAL A 12 -8.79 -2.11 17.05
C VAL A 12 -8.24 -3.08 15.99
N GLY A 13 -7.24 -3.89 16.33
CA GLY A 13 -6.60 -4.80 15.38
C GLY A 13 -7.41 -6.06 15.08
N LEU A 14 -8.03 -6.63 16.13
CA LEU A 14 -8.78 -7.90 16.04
C LEU A 14 -10.11 -7.71 15.30
N ARG A 15 -10.86 -6.63 15.59
CA ARG A 15 -12.15 -6.35 14.94
C ARG A 15 -12.07 -6.08 13.43
N PHE A 16 -10.96 -5.54 12.94
CA PHE A 16 -10.82 -5.26 11.51
C PHE A 16 -10.63 -6.53 10.69
N ASN A 17 -9.87 -7.49 11.22
CA ASN A 17 -9.60 -8.75 10.54
C ASN A 17 -10.85 -9.64 10.44
N GLU A 18 -11.74 -9.60 11.43
CA GLU A 18 -13.00 -10.36 11.45
C GLU A 18 -14.02 -9.88 10.41
N LEU A 19 -13.96 -8.61 9.98
CA LEU A 19 -14.89 -8.03 9.00
C LEU A 19 -14.29 -7.95 7.58
N ALA A 20 -12.98 -7.76 7.44
CA ALA A 20 -12.33 -7.54 6.15
C ALA A 20 -11.52 -8.76 5.63
N GLY A 21 -11.24 -9.76 6.48
CA GLY A 21 -10.40 -10.91 6.13
C GLY A 21 -8.93 -10.58 5.85
N GLN A 22 -8.53 -9.33 6.07
CA GLN A 22 -7.18 -8.81 5.87
C GLN A 22 -6.79 -7.92 7.05
N SER A 23 -5.49 -7.87 7.37
CA SER A 23 -5.03 -6.95 8.41
C SER A 23 -5.13 -5.50 7.93
N PRO A 24 -5.33 -4.51 8.82
CA PRO A 24 -5.35 -3.09 8.45
C PRO A 24 -4.13 -2.66 7.62
N GLY A 25 -2.95 -3.20 7.95
CA GLY A 25 -1.71 -2.93 7.21
C GLY A 25 -1.74 -3.44 5.76
N GLN A 26 -2.37 -4.59 5.50
CA GLN A 26 -2.54 -5.12 4.16
C GLN A 26 -3.50 -4.26 3.33
N VAL A 27 -4.61 -3.80 3.93
CA VAL A 27 -5.54 -2.89 3.26
C VAL A 27 -4.86 -1.57 2.92
N LEU A 28 -4.12 -0.98 3.86
CA LEU A 28 -3.37 0.25 3.62
C LEU A 28 -2.31 0.07 2.52
N LEU A 29 -1.61 -1.07 2.51
CA LEU A 29 -0.65 -1.40 1.47
C LEU A 29 -1.34 -1.47 0.09
N ALA A 30 -2.49 -2.14 0.00
CA ALA A 30 -3.24 -2.25 -1.25
C ALA A 30 -3.68 -0.88 -1.77
N LEU A 31 -4.18 0.01 -0.89
CA LEU A 31 -4.54 1.38 -1.25
C LEU A 31 -3.34 2.18 -1.75
N ARG A 32 -2.20 2.11 -1.04
CA ARG A 32 -0.95 2.77 -1.46
C ARG A 32 -0.50 2.30 -2.84
N MET A 33 -0.55 1.00 -3.11
CA MET A 33 -0.10 0.44 -4.39
C MET A 33 -1.06 0.78 -5.54
N ARG A 34 -2.37 0.81 -5.28
CA ARG A 34 -3.36 1.28 -6.26
C ARG A 34 -3.12 2.74 -6.65
N HIS A 35 -2.86 3.60 -5.66
CA HIS A 35 -2.52 5.01 -5.91
C HIS A 35 -1.20 5.14 -6.68
N ALA A 36 -0.17 4.38 -6.30
CA ALA A 36 1.11 4.36 -7.01
C ALA A 36 0.96 3.98 -8.49
N CYS A 37 0.13 2.98 -8.81
CA CYS A 37 -0.19 2.62 -10.20
C CYS A 37 -0.82 3.78 -10.98
N GLN A 38 -1.69 4.57 -10.36
CA GLN A 38 -2.32 5.73 -11.01
C GLN A 38 -1.28 6.81 -11.32
N LEU A 39 -0.40 7.13 -10.37
CA LEU A 39 0.65 8.12 -10.56
C LEU A 39 1.66 7.72 -11.65
N LEU A 40 2.05 6.44 -11.69
CA LEU A 40 2.95 5.92 -12.73
C LEU A 40 2.31 6.02 -14.11
N LYS A 41 1.00 5.73 -14.23
CA LYS A 41 0.26 5.91 -15.49
C LYS A 41 0.15 7.37 -15.91
N ALA A 42 0.10 8.29 -14.95
CA ALA A 42 0.13 9.72 -15.20
C ALA A 42 1.54 10.26 -15.53
N GLY A 43 2.55 9.40 -15.68
CA GLY A 43 3.90 9.78 -16.10
C GLY A 43 4.84 10.20 -14.97
N ASN A 44 4.44 10.04 -13.70
CA ASN A 44 5.34 10.36 -12.58
C ASN A 44 6.54 9.41 -12.54
N THR A 45 7.69 9.91 -12.10
CA THR A 45 8.89 9.10 -11.93
C THR A 45 8.73 8.11 -10.78
N VAL A 46 9.47 6.99 -10.82
CA VAL A 46 9.44 5.98 -9.75
C VAL A 46 9.79 6.57 -8.38
N GLU A 47 10.70 7.56 -8.36
CA GLU A 47 11.09 8.29 -7.16
C GLU A 47 9.95 9.16 -6.60
N GLN A 48 9.31 9.98 -7.44
CA GLN A 48 8.16 10.81 -7.06
C GLN A 48 7.03 9.95 -6.48
N VAL A 49 6.74 8.82 -7.13
CA VAL A 49 5.68 7.90 -6.68
C VAL A 49 6.06 7.23 -5.36
N GLY A 50 7.30 6.81 -5.18
CA GLY A 50 7.76 6.21 -3.93
C GLY A 50 7.62 7.17 -2.74
N ALA A 51 8.00 8.43 -2.91
CA ALA A 51 7.84 9.47 -1.90
C ALA A 51 6.35 9.72 -1.57
N GLN A 52 5.49 9.85 -2.58
CA GLN A 52 4.05 10.05 -2.40
C GLN A 52 3.35 8.84 -1.74
N ALA A 53 3.86 7.63 -1.99
CA ALA A 53 3.39 6.41 -1.33
C ALA A 53 3.91 6.25 0.12
N GLY A 54 4.73 7.19 0.61
CA GLY A 54 5.24 7.23 1.98
C GLY A 54 6.53 6.45 2.22
N TYR A 55 7.31 6.13 1.18
CA TYR A 55 8.59 5.43 1.31
C TYR A 55 9.77 6.41 1.34
N GLN A 56 10.69 6.22 2.29
CA GLN A 56 11.94 6.99 2.36
C GLN A 56 13.00 6.54 1.35
N SER A 57 12.79 5.43 0.66
CA SER A 57 13.75 4.89 -0.32
C SER A 57 13.03 4.33 -1.53
N VAL A 58 13.51 4.71 -2.72
CA VAL A 58 13.08 4.17 -4.01
C VAL A 58 13.22 2.65 -4.03
N ALA A 59 14.26 2.09 -3.43
CA ALA A 59 14.48 0.65 -3.38
C ALA A 59 13.43 -0.06 -2.51
N ALA A 60 13.05 0.54 -1.38
CA ALA A 60 12.00 -0.01 -0.51
C ALA A 60 10.64 0.01 -1.20
N PHE A 61 10.30 1.13 -1.86
CA PHE A 61 9.11 1.24 -2.68
C PHE A 61 9.10 0.20 -3.80
N THR A 62 10.19 0.09 -4.55
CA THR A 62 10.32 -0.83 -5.69
C THR A 62 10.06 -2.28 -5.28
N ARG A 63 10.63 -2.74 -4.15
CA ARG A 63 10.37 -4.08 -3.62
C ARG A 63 8.91 -4.28 -3.21
N ALA A 64 8.33 -3.31 -2.51
CA ALA A 64 6.95 -3.40 -2.06
C ALA A 64 5.95 -3.39 -3.23
N PHE A 65 6.20 -2.54 -4.22
CA PHE A 65 5.41 -2.46 -5.44
C PHE A 65 5.49 -3.74 -6.25
N ALA A 66 6.70 -4.27 -6.49
CA ALA A 66 6.86 -5.53 -7.23
C ALA A 66 6.16 -6.69 -6.53
N LYS A 67 6.22 -6.76 -5.19
CA LYS A 67 5.51 -7.78 -4.40
C LYS A 67 3.99 -7.66 -4.52
N ALA A 68 3.46 -6.44 -4.56
CA ALA A 68 2.02 -6.21 -4.57
C ALA A 68 1.39 -6.24 -5.98
N VAL A 69 2.12 -5.78 -7.00
CA VAL A 69 1.63 -5.58 -8.38
C VAL A 69 2.16 -6.66 -9.34
N GLY A 70 3.23 -7.36 -8.97
CA GLY A 70 3.81 -8.45 -9.76
C GLY A 70 4.85 -8.00 -10.80
N VAL A 71 5.04 -6.68 -10.98
CA VAL A 71 6.04 -6.13 -11.91
C VAL A 71 6.77 -4.94 -11.29
N GLN A 72 7.97 -4.64 -11.79
CA GLN A 72 8.74 -3.48 -11.33
C GLN A 72 8.05 -2.16 -11.73
N PRO A 73 8.09 -1.11 -10.89
CA PRO A 73 7.41 0.16 -11.16
C PRO A 73 7.92 0.87 -12.42
N GLY A 74 9.22 0.76 -12.74
CA GLY A 74 9.78 1.31 -13.98
C GLY A 74 9.27 0.59 -15.23
N ALA A 75 9.13 -0.74 -15.17
CA ALA A 75 8.54 -1.52 -16.25
C ALA A 75 7.05 -1.20 -16.41
N TYR A 76 6.32 -1.09 -15.29
CA TYR A 76 4.92 -0.68 -15.25
C TYR A 76 4.72 0.70 -15.91
N ARG A 77 5.55 1.69 -15.54
CA ARG A 77 5.51 3.03 -16.13
C ARG A 77 5.70 2.97 -17.65
N LYS A 78 6.75 2.29 -18.12
CA LYS A 78 7.06 2.16 -19.55
C LYS A 78 5.93 1.50 -20.36
N GLN A 79 5.29 0.47 -19.80
CA GLN A 79 4.14 -0.21 -20.42
C GLN A 79 2.92 0.72 -20.61
N HIS A 80 2.83 1.77 -19.78
CA HIS A 80 1.72 2.71 -19.79
C HIS A 80 2.05 4.04 -20.47
N GLU A 81 3.33 4.43 -20.55
CA GLU A 81 3.80 5.57 -21.37
C GLU A 81 3.47 5.37 -22.87
N GLY A 82 3.55 4.14 -23.38
CA GLY A 82 3.24 3.82 -24.79
C GLY A 82 1.74 3.77 -25.15
N ARG A 83 0.82 4.00 -24.19
CA ARG A 83 -0.64 3.99 -24.40
C ARG A 83 -1.26 5.38 -24.42
N VAL A 84 -0.46 6.43 -24.25
CA VAL A 84 -0.89 7.84 -24.28
C VAL A 84 -0.65 8.46 -25.67
N GLY A 85 -0.57 7.63 -26.72
CA GLY A 85 -0.53 8.04 -28.12
C GLY A 85 -1.88 7.82 -28.80
#